data_AF-A0A1A9VH36-F1
#
_entry.id   AF-A0A1A9VH36-F1
#
_cell.length_a   1.000
_cell.length_b   1.000
_cell.length_c   1.000
_cell.angle_alpha   90.00
_cell.angle_beta   90.00
_cell.angle_gamma   90.00
#
_symmetry.space_group_name_H-M   'P 1'
#
loop_
_entity.id
_entity.type
_entity.pdbx_description
1 polymer ?
#
loop_
_entity_poly.entity_id
_entity_poly.type
_entity_poly.pdbx_seq_one_letter_code
_entity_poly.pdbx_strand_id
1 'polypeptide(L)'
;MLKLCLNTYAITMMLCLLTPLILLLVLLSSVPIQANDNLRVAYEWKEIDFKYASAEKRWMAIENFEFKPSNVIPFGIEVYRTRLFVTLPRWRSGVPASLAYLDLNDVFTTFKAAPVDEMESLSLLANWTSPSVNVFSWVAHSMNELEPELVSPFRIRADRCGRLWVLDSRIDGVLQDTKVYGPAQLLIYDLHNDNLLRRHTFPAKQVKENSFFANLAVEDGECENTYAYAGDLGSPGLVVYSWRRDESWRVHHNYFHPDPLAGNYSIGTVEFQWDDGLYGLALSKAQSDGYATLYFHPLSSTMEFAVNTMILRNKTLATSGKIYREFKILGSRGPNAQAGASFLDQLTGVLFYALPNLNAVACWKTSNRAYTIKSQGRVYMSPVEMVFPSDVKVDDQDRLWVLSNRLQDFIYGELLPTSVNFRILTAHVKDAIENTACDIKTKPLPEIINKLGDILNTVTSPTGKTAGNSQGFVFNTNWSLIVAVYSLLVCFSPT
;
A
#
# COMPACT_ATOMS: atom_id res chain seq x y z
N MET A 1 63.53 -16.26 21.34
CA MET A 1 63.29 -15.85 19.95
C MET A 1 62.34 -16.76 19.20
N LEU A 2 62.46 -18.10 19.25
CA LEU A 2 61.58 -19.01 18.49
C LEU A 2 60.08 -18.93 18.86
N LYS A 3 59.74 -18.77 20.15
CA LYS A 3 58.35 -18.62 20.62
C LYS A 3 57.67 -17.32 20.17
N LEU A 4 58.43 -16.25 19.92
CA LEU A 4 57.85 -15.00 19.41
C LEU A 4 57.45 -15.16 17.94
N CYS A 5 58.30 -15.78 17.10
CA CYS A 5 57.98 -15.99 15.69
C CYS A 5 56.75 -16.88 15.46
N LEU A 6 56.61 -17.99 16.20
CA LEU A 6 55.44 -18.87 16.03
C LEU A 6 54.13 -18.16 16.41
N ASN A 7 54.15 -17.28 17.41
CA ASN A 7 52.98 -16.51 17.81
C ASN A 7 52.60 -15.46 16.76
N THR A 8 53.59 -14.80 16.16
CA THR A 8 53.35 -13.86 15.06
C THR A 8 52.74 -14.57 13.86
N TYR A 9 53.28 -15.74 13.48
CA TYR A 9 52.75 -16.54 12.36
C TYR A 9 51.33 -17.04 12.59
N ALA A 10 51.00 -17.50 13.80
CA ALA A 10 49.64 -17.93 14.13
C ALA A 10 48.63 -16.77 14.08
N ILE A 11 49.04 -15.59 14.53
CA ILE A 11 48.23 -14.36 14.48
C ILE A 11 48.03 -13.92 13.01
N THR A 12 49.07 -13.91 12.17
CA THR A 12 48.91 -13.58 10.74
C THR A 12 48.02 -14.59 10.02
N MET A 13 48.13 -15.88 10.32
CA MET A 13 47.26 -16.90 9.71
C MET A 13 45.79 -16.74 10.11
N MET A 14 45.53 -16.39 11.38
CA MET A 14 44.17 -16.14 11.88
C MET A 14 43.55 -14.87 11.27
N LEU A 15 44.33 -13.78 11.14
CA LEU A 15 43.90 -12.56 10.44
C LEU A 15 43.66 -12.80 8.95
N CYS A 16 44.46 -13.62 8.26
CA CYS A 16 44.24 -14.01 6.87
C CYS A 16 42.98 -14.84 6.64
N LEU A 17 42.49 -15.58 7.64
CA LEU A 17 41.25 -16.37 7.55
C LEU A 17 40.01 -15.56 7.96
N LEU A 18 40.14 -14.63 8.91
CA LEU A 18 39.04 -13.79 9.39
C LEU A 18 38.70 -12.66 8.41
N THR A 19 39.70 -12.09 7.74
CA THR A 19 39.51 -11.00 6.77
C THR A 19 38.57 -11.36 5.60
N PRO A 20 38.70 -12.49 4.88
CA PRO A 20 37.78 -12.86 3.82
C PRO A 20 36.39 -13.21 4.34
N LEU A 21 36.27 -13.76 5.56
CA LEU A 21 34.98 -14.07 6.17
C LEU A 21 34.21 -12.80 6.57
N ILE A 22 34.92 -11.80 7.12
CA ILE A 22 34.36 -10.47 7.41
C ILE A 22 34.00 -9.76 6.11
N LEU A 23 34.84 -9.83 5.08
CA LEU A 23 34.54 -9.26 3.76
C LEU A 23 33.29 -9.92 3.15
N LEU A 24 33.14 -11.23 3.28
CA LEU A 24 31.98 -11.99 2.80
C LEU A 24 30.71 -11.63 3.60
N LEU A 25 30.81 -11.45 4.92
CA LEU A 25 29.70 -11.00 5.76
C LEU A 25 29.29 -9.56 5.44
N VAL A 26 30.24 -8.66 5.15
CA VAL A 26 29.99 -7.28 4.68
C VAL A 26 29.41 -7.27 3.26
N LEU A 27 29.83 -8.18 2.39
CA LEU A 27 29.26 -8.35 1.04
C LEU A 27 27.85 -8.98 1.07
N LEU A 28 27.57 -9.85 2.04
CA LEU A 28 26.25 -10.46 2.22
C LEU A 28 25.26 -9.52 2.94
N SER A 29 25.73 -8.62 3.82
CA SER A 29 24.90 -7.58 4.43
C SER A 29 24.64 -6.39 3.51
N SER A 30 25.35 -6.31 2.38
CA SER A 30 25.22 -5.25 1.38
C SER A 30 24.49 -5.69 0.12
N VAL A 31 23.73 -6.81 0.14
CA VAL A 31 22.67 -6.99 -0.86
C VAL A 31 21.59 -5.97 -0.50
N PRO A 32 21.48 -4.82 -1.19
CA PRO A 32 20.37 -3.94 -0.91
C PRO A 32 19.13 -4.73 -1.30
N ILE A 33 18.13 -4.79 -0.41
CA ILE A 33 16.77 -5.05 -0.88
C ILE A 33 16.52 -3.93 -1.88
N GLN A 34 16.56 -4.27 -3.16
CA GLN A 34 16.51 -3.31 -4.25
C GLN A 34 15.08 -2.75 -4.26
N ALA A 35 14.86 -1.72 -3.45
CA ALA A 35 13.67 -0.90 -3.51
C ALA A 35 13.82 -0.06 -4.78
N ASN A 36 12.85 -0.16 -5.66
CA ASN A 36 12.82 0.75 -6.80
C ASN A 36 12.24 2.09 -6.36
N ASP A 37 12.81 3.18 -6.87
CA ASP A 37 12.33 4.56 -6.65
C ASP A 37 11.25 4.90 -7.69
N ASN A 38 10.28 4.00 -7.87
CA ASN A 38 9.35 4.04 -9.01
C ASN A 38 8.09 4.85 -8.74
N LEU A 39 7.93 5.47 -7.57
CA LEU A 39 6.83 6.38 -7.26
C LEU A 39 7.33 7.82 -7.22
N ARG A 40 6.47 8.76 -7.60
CA ARG A 40 6.73 10.20 -7.54
C ARG A 40 5.68 10.90 -6.68
N VAL A 41 6.10 11.91 -5.92
CA VAL A 41 5.18 12.74 -5.14
C VAL A 41 4.32 13.58 -6.09
N ALA A 42 3.02 13.34 -6.07
CA ALA A 42 2.03 14.14 -6.81
C ALA A 42 1.55 15.34 -5.99
N TYR A 43 1.40 15.14 -4.67
CA TYR A 43 0.96 16.18 -3.76
C TYR A 43 1.57 16.01 -2.38
N GLU A 44 1.76 17.13 -1.68
CA GLU A 44 2.31 17.17 -0.33
C GLU A 44 1.73 18.34 0.47
N TRP A 45 1.59 18.10 1.77
CA TRP A 45 1.02 19.07 2.70
C TRP A 45 1.79 19.06 4.00
N LYS A 46 2.02 20.27 4.52
CA LYS A 46 2.31 20.47 5.95
C LYS A 46 1.02 20.36 6.75
N GLU A 47 -0.02 21.05 6.29
CA GLU A 47 -1.37 20.99 6.83
C GLU A 47 -2.37 20.99 5.66
N ILE A 48 -3.51 20.32 5.85
CA ILE A 48 -4.60 20.36 4.87
C ILE A 48 -5.38 21.66 5.07
N ASP A 49 -5.70 22.31 3.95
CA ASP A 49 -6.58 23.47 3.92
C ASP A 49 -7.74 23.24 2.95
N PHE A 50 -8.85 23.95 3.13
CA PHE A 50 -10.07 23.79 2.36
C PHE A 50 -10.34 25.02 1.51
N LYS A 51 -10.88 24.81 0.30
CA LYS A 51 -11.40 25.90 -0.53
C LYS A 51 -12.73 26.41 0.04
N TYR A 52 -12.65 27.40 0.93
CA TYR A 52 -13.81 28.15 1.43
C TYR A 52 -14.35 29.13 0.38
N ALA A 53 -15.61 29.54 0.54
CA ALA A 53 -16.24 30.53 -0.33
C ALA A 53 -15.55 31.91 -0.28
N SER A 54 -14.92 32.26 0.85
CA SER A 54 -14.12 33.48 1.00
C SER A 54 -13.07 33.33 2.11
N ALA A 55 -12.09 34.22 2.13
CA ALA A 55 -11.06 34.26 3.17
C ALA A 55 -11.66 34.56 4.56
N GLU A 56 -12.71 35.39 4.62
CA GLU A 56 -13.41 35.73 5.86
C GLU A 56 -14.15 34.50 6.42
N LYS A 57 -14.77 33.68 5.56
CA LYS A 57 -15.42 32.43 5.98
C LYS A 57 -14.40 31.44 6.56
N ARG A 58 -13.25 31.32 5.92
CA ARG A 58 -12.13 30.52 6.44
C ARG A 58 -11.64 31.05 7.78
N TRP A 59 -11.44 32.36 7.90
CA TRP A 59 -10.96 33.00 9.14
C TRP A 59 -11.96 32.81 10.29
N MET A 60 -13.25 33.03 10.06
CA MET A 60 -14.29 32.79 11.06
C MET A 60 -14.33 31.32 11.51
N ALA A 61 -14.15 30.36 10.60
CA ALA A 61 -14.09 28.94 10.97
C ALA A 61 -12.90 28.64 11.90
N ILE A 62 -11.76 29.30 11.70
CA ILE A 62 -10.59 29.18 12.56
C ILE A 62 -10.86 29.83 13.93
N GLU A 63 -11.36 31.07 13.96
CA GLU A 63 -11.69 31.79 15.20
C GLU A 63 -12.74 31.05 16.04
N ASN A 64 -13.73 30.44 15.39
CA ASN A 64 -14.77 29.65 16.04
C ASN A 64 -14.33 28.21 16.39
N PHE A 65 -13.08 27.84 16.14
CA PHE A 65 -12.54 26.50 16.34
C PHE A 65 -13.24 25.37 15.53
N GLU A 66 -14.04 25.74 14.53
CA GLU A 66 -14.67 24.83 13.57
C GLU A 66 -13.63 24.25 12.59
N PHE A 67 -12.54 24.98 12.35
CA PHE A 67 -11.40 24.54 11.57
C PHE A 67 -10.08 24.72 12.33
N LYS A 68 -9.44 23.60 12.67
CA LYS A 68 -8.11 23.51 13.28
C LYS A 68 -7.21 22.73 12.33
N PRO A 69 -6.36 23.39 11.50
CA PRO A 69 -5.54 22.73 10.50
C PRO A 69 -4.70 21.55 11.04
N SER A 70 -4.13 21.70 12.22
CA SER A 70 -3.33 20.68 12.91
C SER A 70 -4.10 19.41 13.30
N ASN A 71 -5.43 19.47 13.30
CA ASN A 71 -6.31 18.34 13.63
C ASN A 71 -6.84 17.60 12.40
N VAL A 72 -6.50 18.04 11.19
CA VAL A 72 -6.95 17.45 9.93
C VAL A 72 -5.89 16.50 9.38
N ILE A 73 -6.22 15.22 9.33
CA ILE A 73 -5.35 14.18 8.77
C ILE A 73 -6.02 13.47 7.59
N PRO A 74 -5.39 13.40 6.40
CA PRO A 74 -5.87 12.58 5.30
C PRO A 74 -5.63 11.10 5.61
N PHE A 75 -6.63 10.25 5.33
CA PHE A 75 -6.57 8.85 5.71
C PHE A 75 -6.84 7.87 4.56
N GLY A 76 -7.78 8.18 3.67
CA GLY A 76 -8.12 7.37 2.52
C GLY A 76 -8.23 8.18 1.25
N ILE A 77 -8.00 7.53 0.12
CA ILE A 77 -8.11 8.14 -1.20
C ILE A 77 -8.93 7.27 -2.15
N GLU A 78 -9.51 7.90 -3.16
CA GLU A 78 -10.08 7.20 -4.31
C GLU A 78 -10.04 8.11 -5.53
N VAL A 79 -9.79 7.54 -6.70
CA VAL A 79 -9.73 8.30 -7.95
C VAL A 79 -10.90 7.90 -8.84
N TYR A 80 -11.63 8.88 -9.32
CA TYR A 80 -12.66 8.70 -10.34
C TYR A 80 -12.56 9.80 -11.37
N ARG A 81 -12.15 9.44 -12.59
CA ARG A 81 -11.92 10.37 -13.71
C ARG A 81 -10.95 11.49 -13.29
N THR A 82 -11.46 12.70 -13.11
CA THR A 82 -10.68 13.90 -12.80
C THR A 82 -10.74 14.28 -11.32
N ARG A 83 -11.38 13.47 -10.47
CA ARG A 83 -11.48 13.74 -9.03
C ARG A 83 -10.65 12.72 -8.25
N LEU A 84 -9.73 13.22 -7.42
CA LEU A 84 -9.08 12.45 -6.38
C LEU A 84 -9.74 12.80 -5.06
N PHE A 85 -10.62 11.92 -4.58
CA PHE A 85 -11.29 12.06 -3.30
C PHE A 85 -10.33 11.72 -2.16
N VAL A 86 -10.48 12.43 -1.04
CA VAL A 86 -9.70 12.26 0.18
C VAL A 86 -10.64 12.22 1.38
N THR A 87 -10.51 11.22 2.24
CA THR A 87 -11.20 11.20 3.54
C THR A 87 -10.36 11.86 4.62
N LEU A 88 -11.03 12.64 5.46
CA LEU A 88 -10.46 13.44 6.54
C LEU A 88 -11.26 13.11 7.83
N PRO A 89 -11.11 11.90 8.38
CA PRO A 89 -11.96 11.43 9.46
C PRO A 89 -11.83 12.33 10.71
N ARG A 90 -12.94 12.53 11.42
CA ARG A 90 -13.01 13.41 12.59
C ARG A 90 -12.42 12.74 13.84
N TRP A 91 -11.10 12.64 13.89
CA TRP A 91 -10.39 12.05 15.03
C TRP A 91 -10.23 13.03 16.19
N ARG A 92 -10.11 14.32 15.87
CA ARG A 92 -10.07 15.44 16.81
C ARG A 92 -11.10 16.49 16.37
N SER A 93 -11.49 17.38 17.29
CA SER A 93 -12.37 18.51 16.99
C SER A 93 -11.76 19.47 15.95
N GLY A 94 -12.59 20.23 15.23
CA GLY A 94 -12.13 21.26 14.29
C GLY A 94 -11.81 20.73 12.88
N VAL A 95 -12.46 19.64 12.45
CA VAL A 95 -12.41 19.16 11.07
C VAL A 95 -13.69 19.64 10.36
N PRO A 96 -13.62 20.63 9.44
CA PRO A 96 -14.83 21.24 8.88
C PRO A 96 -15.57 20.30 7.91
N ALA A 97 -14.83 19.52 7.12
CA ALA A 97 -15.37 18.51 6.21
C ALA A 97 -14.51 17.25 6.26
N SER A 98 -15.18 16.10 6.22
CA SER A 98 -14.57 14.78 6.38
C SER A 98 -14.46 13.99 5.06
N LEU A 99 -15.01 14.53 3.98
CA LEU A 99 -14.83 14.09 2.60
C LEU A 99 -14.58 15.30 1.70
N ALA A 100 -13.45 15.25 1.00
CA ALA A 100 -12.97 16.31 0.12
C ALA A 100 -12.44 15.71 -1.18
N TYR A 101 -12.06 16.55 -2.15
CA TYR A 101 -11.40 16.10 -3.37
C TYR A 101 -10.46 17.16 -3.98
N LEU A 102 -9.47 16.68 -4.72
CA LEU A 102 -8.65 17.45 -5.63
C LEU A 102 -9.17 17.28 -7.06
N ASP A 103 -9.18 18.35 -7.83
CA ASP A 103 -9.42 18.27 -9.27
C ASP A 103 -8.09 18.04 -9.98
N LEU A 104 -7.96 16.87 -10.62
CA LEU A 104 -6.76 16.44 -11.33
C LEU A 104 -6.48 17.28 -12.59
N ASN A 105 -7.42 18.11 -13.05
CA ASN A 105 -7.20 19.04 -14.16
C ASN A 105 -6.71 20.44 -13.73
N ASP A 106 -6.79 20.79 -12.45
CA ASP A 106 -6.47 22.13 -11.96
C ASP A 106 -4.96 22.41 -12.13
N VAL A 107 -4.54 23.60 -12.57
CA VAL A 107 -3.17 23.85 -13.12
C VAL A 107 -2.01 23.56 -12.14
N PHE A 108 -2.29 23.36 -10.85
CA PHE A 108 -1.32 22.75 -9.90
C PHE A 108 -0.94 21.30 -10.25
N THR A 109 -1.62 20.67 -11.21
CA THR A 109 -1.48 19.27 -11.61
C THR A 109 -0.75 19.06 -12.93
N THR A 110 -0.01 20.05 -13.45
CA THR A 110 0.91 19.82 -14.58
C THR A 110 2.12 18.97 -14.19
N PHE A 111 1.86 17.74 -13.75
CA PHE A 111 2.66 16.56 -14.09
C PHE A 111 1.90 15.79 -15.19
N LYS A 112 1.55 16.48 -16.28
CA LYS A 112 1.27 15.79 -17.54
C LYS A 112 2.59 15.17 -17.96
N ALA A 113 2.72 13.85 -17.77
CA ALA A 113 3.59 12.92 -18.48
C ALA A 113 4.60 13.59 -19.45
N ALA A 114 5.55 14.35 -18.90
CA ALA A 114 6.63 14.91 -19.69
C ALA A 114 7.63 13.77 -19.92
N PRO A 115 8.18 13.62 -21.14
CA PRO A 115 9.30 12.73 -21.38
C PRO A 115 10.40 12.96 -20.35
N VAL A 116 11.07 11.88 -19.96
CA VAL A 116 12.11 11.82 -18.91
C VAL A 116 13.21 12.90 -19.08
N ASP A 117 13.37 13.43 -20.29
CA ASP A 117 14.46 14.31 -20.67
C ASP A 117 14.17 15.82 -20.44
N GLU A 118 12.91 16.23 -20.20
CA GLU A 118 12.55 17.65 -19.99
C GLU A 118 12.18 17.99 -18.53
N MET A 119 12.09 17.00 -17.64
CA MET A 119 11.58 17.18 -16.26
C MET A 119 12.59 17.84 -15.31
N GLU A 120 13.90 17.72 -15.55
CA GLU A 120 14.92 18.34 -14.69
C GLU A 120 14.85 19.88 -14.69
N SER A 121 14.27 20.48 -15.74
CA SER A 121 14.19 21.93 -15.87
C SER A 121 12.90 22.55 -15.27
N LEU A 122 11.86 21.75 -15.04
CA LEU A 122 10.56 22.24 -14.52
C LEU A 122 10.42 22.08 -13.00
N SER A 123 11.19 21.18 -12.37
CA SER A 123 11.23 21.01 -10.91
C SER A 123 11.78 22.23 -10.16
N LEU A 124 12.56 23.08 -10.84
CA LEU A 124 13.21 24.26 -10.26
C LEU A 124 12.33 25.52 -10.25
N LEU A 125 11.16 25.51 -10.90
CA LEU A 125 10.31 26.70 -11.07
C LEU A 125 8.88 26.56 -10.52
N ALA A 126 8.44 25.36 -10.13
CA ALA A 126 7.17 25.19 -9.47
C ALA A 126 7.30 25.60 -7.99
N ASN A 127 6.77 26.76 -7.63
CA ASN A 127 6.62 27.19 -6.25
C ASN A 127 5.65 26.21 -5.56
N TRP A 128 6.18 25.17 -4.92
CA TRP A 128 5.47 24.07 -4.27
C TRP A 128 4.55 24.62 -3.17
N THR A 129 3.33 24.96 -3.54
CA THR A 129 2.29 25.42 -2.64
C THR A 129 1.27 24.31 -2.50
N SER A 130 1.10 23.82 -1.28
CA SER A 130 0.17 22.74 -0.97
C SER A 130 -1.25 23.14 -1.39
N PRO A 131 -1.91 22.39 -2.30
CA PRO A 131 -3.20 22.81 -2.82
C PRO A 131 -4.29 22.64 -1.74
N SER A 132 -5.18 23.62 -1.63
CA SER A 132 -6.39 23.46 -0.82
C SER A 132 -7.35 22.47 -1.48
N VAL A 133 -7.97 21.61 -0.68
CA VAL A 133 -8.94 20.61 -1.15
C VAL A 133 -10.33 21.22 -1.33
N ASN A 134 -11.08 20.75 -2.33
CA ASN A 134 -12.49 21.08 -2.49
C ASN A 134 -13.31 20.25 -1.50
N VAL A 135 -14.29 20.85 -0.82
CA VAL A 135 -15.24 20.10 0.00
C VAL A 135 -16.26 19.41 -0.89
N PHE A 136 -16.52 18.12 -0.64
CA PHE A 136 -17.48 17.34 -1.43
C PHE A 136 -18.88 17.95 -1.41
N SER A 137 -19.38 18.29 -0.22
CA SER A 137 -20.63 19.04 -0.03
C SER A 137 -20.65 19.65 1.36
N TRP A 138 -20.71 20.97 1.47
CA TRP A 138 -20.80 21.65 2.78
C TRP A 138 -22.09 21.28 3.53
N VAL A 139 -23.18 21.04 2.80
CA VAL A 139 -24.48 20.68 3.38
C VAL A 139 -24.42 19.28 3.99
N ALA A 140 -23.85 18.30 3.28
CA ALA A 140 -23.76 16.92 3.76
C ALA A 140 -22.87 16.79 5.01
N HIS A 141 -21.92 17.72 5.22
CA HIS A 141 -21.03 17.78 6.37
C HIS A 141 -21.57 18.60 7.56
N SER A 142 -22.81 19.11 7.46
CA SER A 142 -23.43 19.84 8.55
C SER A 142 -23.67 18.92 9.76
N MET A 143 -23.04 19.27 10.89
CA MET A 143 -23.18 18.54 12.17
C MET A 143 -24.28 19.12 13.06
N ASN A 144 -25.05 20.11 12.56
CA ASN A 144 -26.09 20.81 13.32
C ASN A 144 -27.41 20.05 13.38
N GLU A 145 -27.57 19.01 12.54
CA GLU A 145 -28.75 18.17 12.51
C GLU A 145 -28.69 17.08 13.58
N LEU A 146 -29.84 16.57 14.02
CA LEU A 146 -29.91 15.45 14.95
C LEU A 146 -29.28 14.18 14.36
N GLU A 147 -29.48 13.98 13.06
CA GLU A 147 -28.97 12.83 12.30
C GLU A 147 -28.16 13.31 11.09
N PRO A 148 -26.91 13.79 11.31
CA PRO A 148 -26.05 14.27 10.23
C PRO A 148 -25.89 13.24 9.11
N GLU A 149 -25.75 13.72 7.87
CA GLU A 149 -25.54 12.84 6.73
C GLU A 149 -24.16 12.19 6.75
N LEU A 150 -23.11 13.01 6.70
CA LEU A 150 -21.71 12.59 6.79
C LEU A 150 -21.13 13.04 8.12
N VAL A 151 -20.72 12.08 8.95
CA VAL A 151 -20.04 12.37 10.21
C VAL A 151 -18.53 12.24 10.04
N SER A 152 -18.05 11.04 9.74
CA SER A 152 -16.62 10.74 9.69
C SER A 152 -16.35 9.54 8.76
N PRO A 153 -16.43 9.76 7.42
CA PRO A 153 -15.95 8.84 6.41
C PRO A 153 -14.54 8.39 6.68
N PHE A 154 -14.35 7.08 6.73
CA PHE A 154 -13.05 6.48 6.95
C PHE A 154 -12.45 6.03 5.62
N ARG A 155 -13.22 5.28 4.84
CA ARG A 155 -12.84 4.73 3.53
C ARG A 155 -13.92 4.94 2.50
N ILE A 156 -13.47 5.07 1.27
CA ILE A 156 -14.32 5.33 0.11
C ILE A 156 -13.93 4.41 -1.04
N ARG A 157 -14.89 4.10 -1.90
CA ARG A 157 -14.67 3.37 -3.16
C ARG A 157 -15.53 3.93 -4.27
N ALA A 158 -14.93 4.22 -5.41
CA ALA A 158 -15.64 4.55 -6.63
C ALA A 158 -15.76 3.27 -7.45
N ASP A 159 -16.98 2.95 -7.86
CA ASP A 159 -17.21 1.79 -8.71
C ASP A 159 -17.28 2.17 -10.19
N ARG A 160 -17.20 1.16 -11.06
CA ARG A 160 -17.30 1.32 -12.52
C ARG A 160 -18.64 1.87 -13.00
N CYS A 161 -19.65 1.85 -12.13
CA CYS A 161 -21.01 2.30 -12.41
C CYS A 161 -21.19 3.80 -12.15
N GLY A 162 -20.13 4.50 -11.71
CA GLY A 162 -20.21 5.91 -11.36
C GLY A 162 -20.88 6.13 -10.01
N ARG A 163 -20.69 5.24 -9.04
CA ARG A 163 -21.17 5.45 -7.67
C ARG A 163 -19.99 5.58 -6.70
N LEU A 164 -20.07 6.54 -5.78
CA LEU A 164 -19.13 6.69 -4.67
C LEU A 164 -19.73 6.05 -3.42
N TRP A 165 -19.11 4.97 -2.98
CA TRP A 165 -19.44 4.25 -1.78
C TRP A 165 -18.61 4.80 -0.63
N VAL A 166 -19.26 5.33 0.39
CA VAL A 166 -18.65 5.99 1.53
C VAL A 166 -18.96 5.19 2.78
N LEU A 167 -17.93 4.64 3.41
CA LEU A 167 -18.02 3.98 4.70
C LEU A 167 -17.82 5.03 5.80
N ASP A 168 -18.93 5.42 6.43
CA ASP A 168 -18.96 6.41 7.50
C ASP A 168 -19.05 5.72 8.86
N SER A 169 -18.05 5.99 9.70
CA SER A 169 -17.95 5.43 11.07
C SER A 169 -19.03 5.99 11.99
N ARG A 170 -19.54 7.20 11.71
CA ARG A 170 -20.42 7.96 12.61
C ARG A 170 -19.83 8.27 13.99
N ILE A 171 -18.50 8.31 14.09
CA ILE A 171 -17.77 8.67 15.30
C ILE A 171 -17.01 9.97 15.08
N ASP A 172 -17.28 10.96 15.93
CA ASP A 172 -16.56 12.23 16.01
C ASP A 172 -15.68 12.24 17.27
N GLY A 173 -14.48 12.80 17.18
CA GLY A 173 -13.55 12.91 18.32
C GLY A 173 -13.00 11.56 18.81
N VAL A 174 -12.61 10.65 17.91
CA VAL A 174 -12.05 9.32 18.26
C VAL A 174 -10.89 9.39 19.27
N LEU A 175 -10.03 10.41 19.17
CA LEU A 175 -8.88 10.61 20.06
C LEU A 175 -9.14 11.68 21.14
N GLN A 176 -10.37 12.17 21.25
CA GLN A 176 -10.74 13.26 22.15
C GLN A 176 -12.16 13.01 22.72
N ASP A 177 -12.99 14.06 22.86
CA ASP A 177 -14.35 14.01 23.38
C ASP A 177 -15.27 13.24 22.43
N THR A 178 -15.20 11.89 22.51
CA THR A 178 -15.85 10.99 21.56
C THR A 178 -17.36 11.12 21.60
N LYS A 179 -17.97 11.37 20.44
CA LYS A 179 -19.40 11.39 20.22
C LYS A 179 -19.79 10.43 19.10
N VAL A 180 -20.66 9.48 19.42
CA VAL A 180 -21.17 8.47 18.47
C VAL A 180 -22.56 8.87 18.00
N TYR A 181 -22.75 9.03 16.70
CA TYR A 181 -24.00 9.44 16.06
C TYR A 181 -24.84 8.24 15.57
N GLY A 182 -24.72 7.08 16.22
CA GLY A 182 -25.37 5.84 15.84
C GLY A 182 -24.44 4.83 15.13
N PRO A 183 -24.98 3.70 14.62
CA PRO A 183 -24.18 2.66 13.98
C PRO A 183 -23.55 3.13 12.67
N ALA A 184 -22.36 2.62 12.34
CA ALA A 184 -21.71 2.88 11.06
C ALA A 184 -22.65 2.61 9.86
N GLN A 185 -22.42 3.33 8.77
CA GLN A 185 -23.31 3.34 7.61
C GLN A 185 -22.53 3.33 6.29
N LEU A 186 -23.21 2.89 5.23
CA LEU A 186 -22.81 3.11 3.85
C LEU A 186 -23.67 4.20 3.23
N LEU A 187 -23.02 5.24 2.70
CA LEU A 187 -23.65 6.25 1.86
C LEU A 187 -23.18 6.02 0.42
N ILE A 188 -24.11 6.00 -0.52
CA ILE A 188 -23.83 5.76 -1.93
C ILE A 188 -24.28 7.00 -2.71
N TYR A 189 -23.32 7.74 -3.26
CA TYR A 189 -23.57 8.92 -4.09
C TYR A 189 -23.44 8.60 -5.57
N ASP A 190 -24.24 9.25 -6.41
CA ASP A 190 -24.08 9.24 -7.87
C ASP A 190 -22.97 10.21 -8.27
N LEU A 191 -21.88 9.72 -8.86
CA LEU A 191 -20.73 10.54 -9.26
C LEU A 191 -20.99 11.39 -10.52
N HIS A 192 -22.17 11.29 -11.14
CA HIS A 192 -22.57 12.15 -12.26
C HIS A 192 -23.17 13.48 -11.81
N ASN A 193 -23.83 13.51 -10.65
CA ASN A 193 -24.55 14.68 -10.14
C ASN A 193 -24.35 14.91 -8.62
N ASP A 194 -23.57 14.07 -7.96
CA ASP A 194 -23.23 14.07 -6.54
C ASP A 194 -24.44 13.92 -5.58
N ASN A 195 -25.59 13.44 -6.07
CA ASN A 195 -26.76 13.17 -5.24
C ASN A 195 -26.59 11.87 -4.44
N LEU A 196 -27.11 11.88 -3.21
CA LEU A 196 -27.21 10.67 -2.40
C LEU A 196 -28.26 9.72 -3.01
N LEU A 197 -27.83 8.57 -3.49
CA LEU A 197 -28.70 7.51 -4.00
C LEU A 197 -29.26 6.66 -2.86
N ARG A 198 -28.44 6.39 -1.85
CA ARG A 198 -28.80 5.46 -0.78
C ARG A 198 -28.01 5.69 0.50
N ARG A 199 -28.70 5.53 1.62
CA ARG A 199 -28.13 5.43 2.97
C ARG A 199 -28.50 4.08 3.56
N HIS A 200 -27.51 3.25 3.87
CA HIS A 200 -27.69 1.95 4.54
C HIS A 200 -26.97 1.95 5.89
N THR A 201 -27.72 2.08 6.97
CA THR A 201 -27.18 1.94 8.34
C THR A 201 -27.00 0.47 8.67
N PHE A 202 -25.83 0.08 9.17
CA PHE A 202 -25.61 -1.31 9.56
C PHE A 202 -26.51 -1.68 10.74
N PRO A 203 -27.30 -2.77 10.64
CA PRO A 203 -28.17 -3.19 11.72
C PRO A 203 -27.38 -3.48 13.00
N ALA A 204 -27.93 -3.12 14.17
CA ALA A 204 -27.26 -3.27 15.47
C ALA A 204 -26.69 -4.67 15.74
N LYS A 205 -27.32 -5.74 15.24
CA LYS A 205 -26.79 -7.12 15.38
C LYS A 205 -25.44 -7.36 14.66
N GLN A 206 -25.09 -6.49 13.71
CA GLN A 206 -23.88 -6.55 12.88
C GLN A 206 -22.77 -5.63 13.37
N VAL A 207 -23.08 -4.74 14.32
CA VAL A 207 -22.16 -3.81 14.97
C VAL A 207 -21.98 -4.28 16.42
N LYS A 208 -20.74 -4.56 16.82
CA LYS A 208 -20.38 -5.01 18.16
C LYS A 208 -19.85 -3.82 18.96
N GLU A 209 -19.65 -4.03 20.26
CA GLU A 209 -19.22 -2.99 21.20
C GLU A 209 -17.94 -2.27 20.74
N ASN A 210 -16.92 -3.03 20.33
CA ASN A 210 -15.66 -2.49 19.86
C ASN A 210 -15.60 -2.36 18.32
N SER A 211 -16.74 -2.37 17.62
CA SER A 211 -16.71 -2.33 16.15
C SER A 211 -16.15 -1.01 15.63
N PHE A 212 -15.18 -1.11 14.72
CA PHE A 212 -14.65 0.03 13.98
C PHE A 212 -14.45 -0.40 12.53
N PHE A 213 -15.36 0.03 11.64
CA PHE A 213 -15.31 -0.34 10.23
C PHE A 213 -14.29 0.51 9.48
N ALA A 214 -13.18 -0.11 9.11
CA ALA A 214 -11.97 0.59 8.73
C ALA A 214 -11.56 0.42 7.27
N ASN A 215 -12.21 -0.48 6.53
CA ASN A 215 -11.96 -0.65 5.10
C ASN A 215 -13.17 -1.15 4.33
N LEU A 216 -13.18 -0.83 3.03
CA LEU A 216 -14.27 -1.09 2.12
C LEU A 216 -13.72 -1.62 0.78
N ALA A 217 -14.24 -2.76 0.34
CA ALA A 217 -14.07 -3.24 -1.03
C ALA A 217 -15.45 -3.37 -1.69
N VAL A 218 -15.56 -3.02 -2.97
CA VAL A 218 -16.81 -3.08 -3.74
C VAL A 218 -16.61 -3.98 -4.95
N GLU A 219 -17.42 -5.03 -5.06
CA GLU A 219 -17.44 -5.93 -6.20
C GLU A 219 -18.54 -5.51 -7.15
N ASP A 220 -18.12 -4.89 -8.25
CA ASP A 220 -18.94 -4.05 -9.13
C ASP A 220 -19.00 -4.57 -10.58
N GLY A 221 -18.62 -5.83 -10.82
CA GLY A 221 -18.66 -6.44 -12.15
C GLY A 221 -20.03 -6.39 -12.81
N GLU A 222 -21.10 -6.38 -12.01
CA GLU A 222 -22.49 -6.18 -12.41
C GLU A 222 -23.13 -5.08 -11.54
N CYS A 223 -23.44 -3.91 -12.11
CA CYS A 223 -23.93 -2.73 -11.38
C CYS A 223 -25.20 -3.00 -10.54
N GLU A 224 -26.13 -3.78 -11.08
CA GLU A 224 -27.39 -4.15 -10.40
C GLU A 224 -27.25 -5.32 -9.42
N ASN A 225 -26.06 -5.92 -9.34
CA ASN A 225 -25.75 -7.03 -8.45
C ASN A 225 -24.42 -6.79 -7.74
N THR A 226 -24.19 -5.53 -7.36
CA THR A 226 -23.00 -5.10 -6.64
C THR A 226 -23.04 -5.53 -5.18
N TYR A 227 -21.87 -5.90 -4.65
CA TYR A 227 -21.68 -6.21 -3.24
C TYR A 227 -20.60 -5.33 -2.64
N ALA A 228 -20.82 -4.86 -1.42
CA ALA A 228 -19.80 -4.17 -0.64
C ALA A 228 -19.37 -5.02 0.56
N TYR A 229 -18.08 -4.96 0.89
CA TYR A 229 -17.42 -5.72 1.92
C TYR A 229 -16.74 -4.74 2.88
N ALA A 230 -17.29 -4.58 4.08
CA ALA A 230 -16.79 -3.68 5.11
C ALA A 230 -16.05 -4.48 6.20
N GLY A 231 -14.76 -4.22 6.35
CA GLY A 231 -13.90 -4.85 7.35
C GLY A 231 -13.98 -4.13 8.68
N ASP A 232 -14.23 -4.89 9.74
CA ASP A 232 -14.30 -4.42 11.13
C ASP A 232 -13.01 -4.81 11.86
N LEU A 233 -12.17 -3.82 12.18
CA LEU A 233 -10.88 -4.07 12.83
C LEU A 233 -11.02 -4.29 14.33
N GLY A 234 -11.91 -3.55 15.00
CA GLY A 234 -11.97 -3.53 16.47
C GLY A 234 -12.82 -4.65 17.03
N SER A 235 -13.77 -5.14 16.23
CA SER A 235 -14.41 -6.43 16.44
C SER A 235 -14.23 -7.26 15.18
N PRO A 236 -13.15 -8.05 15.06
CA PRO A 236 -12.80 -8.79 13.84
C PRO A 236 -13.99 -9.46 13.13
N GLY A 237 -14.34 -8.97 11.95
CA GLY A 237 -15.46 -9.49 11.16
C GLY A 237 -15.67 -8.74 9.86
N LEU A 238 -16.46 -9.33 8.97
CA LEU A 238 -16.76 -8.75 7.67
C LEU A 238 -18.26 -8.53 7.52
N VAL A 239 -18.71 -7.31 7.25
CA VAL A 239 -20.09 -7.03 6.86
C VAL A 239 -20.19 -7.02 5.34
N VAL A 240 -21.04 -7.89 4.81
CA VAL A 240 -21.37 -7.96 3.38
C VAL A 240 -22.68 -7.24 3.17
N TYR A 241 -22.73 -6.33 2.21
CA TYR A 241 -23.92 -5.60 1.78
C TYR A 241 -24.25 -5.93 0.33
N SER A 242 -25.53 -6.16 0.03
CA SER A 242 -26.05 -6.43 -1.32
C SER A 242 -26.84 -5.23 -1.83
N TRP A 243 -26.37 -4.61 -2.91
CA TRP A 243 -27.08 -3.50 -3.56
C TRP A 243 -28.49 -3.90 -4.00
N ARG A 244 -28.63 -5.07 -4.64
CA ARG A 244 -29.92 -5.54 -5.16
C ARG A 244 -30.97 -5.73 -4.08
N ARG A 245 -30.57 -6.28 -2.94
CA ARG A 245 -31.49 -6.63 -1.84
C ARG A 245 -31.63 -5.54 -0.79
N ASP A 246 -30.78 -4.53 -0.86
CA ASP A 246 -30.62 -3.51 0.18
C ASP A 246 -30.52 -4.13 1.59
N GLU A 247 -29.67 -5.15 1.69
CA GLU A 247 -29.53 -5.96 2.89
C GLU A 247 -28.06 -6.23 3.16
N SER A 248 -27.68 -6.20 4.44
CA SER A 248 -26.37 -6.65 4.89
C SER A 248 -26.45 -7.83 5.86
N TRP A 249 -25.34 -8.56 5.98
CA TRP A 249 -25.12 -9.58 7.01
C TRP A 249 -23.65 -9.60 7.42
N ARG A 250 -23.41 -10.10 8.64
CA ARG A 250 -22.08 -10.20 9.22
C ARG A 250 -21.53 -11.62 9.06
N VAL A 251 -20.30 -11.72 8.59
CA VAL A 251 -19.53 -12.95 8.42
C VAL A 251 -18.44 -12.97 9.47
N HIS A 252 -18.25 -14.14 10.07
CA HIS A 252 -17.23 -14.39 11.09
C HIS A 252 -16.27 -15.48 10.60
N HIS A 253 -14.98 -15.25 10.80
CA HIS A 253 -13.93 -16.23 10.52
C HIS A 253 -12.70 -15.96 11.39
N ASN A 254 -11.97 -17.01 11.77
CA ASN A 254 -10.79 -16.87 12.64
C ASN A 254 -9.68 -16.03 11.98
N TYR A 255 -9.53 -16.13 10.66
CA TYR A 255 -8.53 -15.37 9.91
C TYR A 255 -8.75 -13.86 9.87
N PHE A 256 -9.86 -13.36 10.41
CA PHE A 256 -10.08 -11.92 10.58
C PHE A 256 -9.38 -11.35 11.82
N HIS A 257 -8.96 -12.21 12.76
CA HIS A 257 -8.38 -11.78 14.03
C HIS A 257 -6.89 -11.45 13.89
N PRO A 258 -6.38 -10.48 14.67
CA PRO A 258 -4.96 -10.17 14.71
C PRO A 258 -4.12 -11.39 15.10
N ASP A 259 -2.87 -11.40 14.66
CA ASP A 259 -1.85 -12.30 15.16
C ASP A 259 -1.25 -11.70 16.44
N PRO A 260 -1.35 -12.38 17.61
CA PRO A 260 -0.84 -11.86 18.88
C PRO A 260 0.68 -11.63 18.86
N LEU A 261 1.42 -12.21 17.91
CA LEU A 261 2.86 -12.02 17.75
C LEU A 261 3.21 -10.86 16.80
N ALA A 262 2.22 -10.27 16.12
CA ALA A 262 2.41 -9.22 15.13
C ALA A 262 1.86 -7.85 15.56
N GLY A 263 1.60 -7.67 16.86
CA GLY A 263 1.04 -6.42 17.38
C GLY A 263 2.03 -5.27 17.56
N ASN A 264 3.35 -5.51 17.45
CA ASN A 264 4.37 -4.49 17.66
C ASN A 264 4.55 -3.63 16.40
N TYR A 265 4.53 -2.31 16.58
CA TYR A 265 4.84 -1.33 15.55
C TYR A 265 6.01 -0.44 15.98
N SER A 266 6.90 -0.18 15.03
CA SER A 266 8.03 0.73 15.18
C SER A 266 8.10 1.57 13.91
N ILE A 267 7.61 2.80 14.00
CA ILE A 267 7.46 3.71 12.86
C ILE A 267 8.11 5.04 13.22
N GLY A 268 9.20 5.37 12.54
CA GLY A 268 10.02 6.51 12.91
C GLY A 268 10.63 6.32 14.29
N THR A 269 10.35 7.24 15.22
CA THR A 269 10.81 7.17 16.62
C THR A 269 9.72 6.70 17.58
N VAL A 270 8.54 6.33 17.08
CA VAL A 270 7.39 5.95 17.90
C VAL A 270 7.24 4.43 17.89
N GLU A 271 7.21 3.84 19.09
CA GLU A 271 6.93 2.43 19.31
C GLU A 271 5.58 2.29 20.02
N PHE A 272 4.74 1.39 19.51
CA PHE A 272 3.41 1.16 20.05
C PHE A 272 2.91 -0.25 19.71
N GLN A 273 1.79 -0.63 20.32
CA GLN A 273 1.15 -1.92 20.09
C GLN A 273 -0.30 -1.74 19.67
N TRP A 274 -0.70 -2.43 18.61
CA TRP A 274 -2.10 -2.56 18.19
C TRP A 274 -2.46 -4.03 17.98
N ASP A 275 -3.70 -4.37 18.27
CA ASP A 275 -4.33 -5.67 18.02
C ASP A 275 -5.44 -5.57 16.95
N ASP A 276 -5.27 -4.63 16.02
CA ASP A 276 -6.24 -4.37 14.97
C ASP A 276 -6.47 -5.58 14.05
N GLY A 277 -7.74 -5.97 13.94
CA GLY A 277 -8.23 -7.08 13.12
C GLY A 277 -8.35 -6.77 11.64
N LEU A 278 -9.37 -7.37 11.00
CA LEU A 278 -9.60 -7.32 9.55
C LEU A 278 -9.52 -5.90 8.98
N TYR A 279 -8.55 -5.68 8.09
CA TYR A 279 -8.25 -4.37 7.56
C TYR A 279 -8.05 -4.37 6.04
N GLY A 280 -7.05 -5.09 5.53
CA GLY A 280 -6.79 -5.14 4.10
C GLY A 280 -7.88 -5.90 3.36
N LEU A 281 -8.43 -5.34 2.28
CA LEU A 281 -9.46 -5.95 1.45
C LEU A 281 -9.19 -5.61 -0.03
N ALA A 282 -9.02 -6.63 -0.87
CA ALA A 282 -8.79 -6.46 -2.30
C ALA A 282 -9.54 -7.52 -3.12
N LEU A 283 -10.19 -7.10 -4.19
CA LEU A 283 -11.03 -7.96 -5.03
C LEU A 283 -10.40 -8.21 -6.39
N SER A 284 -10.36 -9.47 -6.80
CA SER A 284 -10.01 -9.83 -8.18
C SER A 284 -11.13 -9.49 -9.16
N LYS A 285 -10.85 -9.61 -10.46
CA LYS A 285 -11.91 -9.83 -11.44
C LYS A 285 -12.70 -11.10 -11.08
N ALA A 286 -13.94 -11.16 -11.53
CA ALA A 286 -14.70 -12.42 -11.51
C ALA A 286 -13.88 -13.52 -12.22
N GLN A 287 -13.80 -14.68 -11.57
CA GLN A 287 -13.16 -15.87 -12.13
C GLN A 287 -14.13 -16.59 -13.07
N SER A 288 -13.72 -17.73 -13.61
CA SER A 288 -14.55 -18.53 -14.54
C SER A 288 -15.88 -19.00 -13.96
N ASP A 289 -16.02 -19.00 -12.63
CA ASP A 289 -17.27 -19.33 -11.92
C ASP A 289 -18.22 -18.14 -11.75
N GLY A 290 -17.83 -16.94 -12.22
CA GLY A 290 -18.62 -15.70 -12.11
C GLY A 290 -18.44 -14.95 -10.79
N TYR A 291 -17.50 -15.35 -9.94
CA TYR A 291 -17.28 -14.76 -8.62
C TYR A 291 -15.84 -14.24 -8.48
N ALA A 292 -15.64 -13.11 -7.80
CA ALA A 292 -14.30 -12.65 -7.45
C ALA A 292 -13.69 -13.47 -6.31
N THR A 293 -12.36 -13.41 -6.18
CA THR A 293 -11.64 -13.73 -4.95
C THR A 293 -11.46 -12.45 -4.14
N LEU A 294 -11.83 -12.48 -2.87
CA LEU A 294 -11.48 -11.46 -1.89
C LEU A 294 -10.17 -11.89 -1.20
N TYR A 295 -9.12 -11.12 -1.43
CA TYR A 295 -7.86 -11.17 -0.67
C TYR A 295 -7.98 -10.27 0.55
N PHE A 296 -7.51 -10.73 1.70
CA PHE A 296 -7.65 -9.97 2.93
C PHE A 296 -6.63 -10.35 4.00
N HIS A 297 -6.43 -9.42 4.93
CA HIS A 297 -5.59 -9.62 6.11
C HIS A 297 -6.00 -8.71 7.28
N PRO A 298 -5.77 -9.15 8.52
CA PRO A 298 -5.76 -8.26 9.69
C PRO A 298 -4.61 -7.24 9.60
N LEU A 299 -4.79 -6.03 10.17
CA LEU A 299 -3.72 -5.02 10.21
C LEU A 299 -2.51 -5.55 10.99
N SER A 300 -2.76 -6.05 12.21
CA SER A 300 -1.75 -6.71 13.04
C SER A 300 -1.57 -8.17 12.64
N SER A 301 -1.13 -8.41 11.41
CA SER A 301 -0.75 -9.73 10.91
C SER A 301 0.21 -9.63 9.73
N THR A 302 1.10 -10.63 9.59
CA THR A 302 1.94 -10.77 8.40
C THR A 302 1.33 -11.72 7.37
N MET A 303 0.20 -12.36 7.67
CA MET A 303 -0.42 -13.38 6.83
C MET A 303 -1.35 -12.76 5.78
N GLU A 304 -1.51 -13.44 4.65
CA GLU A 304 -2.49 -13.12 3.61
C GLU A 304 -3.45 -14.31 3.44
N PHE A 305 -4.72 -13.98 3.26
CA PHE A 305 -5.79 -14.95 3.13
C PHE A 305 -6.64 -14.65 1.89
N ALA A 306 -7.40 -15.65 1.46
CA ALA A 306 -8.32 -15.50 0.34
C ALA A 306 -9.62 -16.26 0.56
N VAL A 307 -10.72 -15.75 0.01
CA VAL A 307 -12.01 -16.44 -0.01
C VAL A 307 -12.74 -16.12 -1.32
N ASN A 308 -13.47 -17.10 -1.86
CA ASN A 308 -14.33 -16.88 -3.01
C ASN A 308 -15.60 -16.13 -2.58
N THR A 309 -15.94 -15.05 -3.29
CA THR A 309 -17.12 -14.22 -2.98
C THR A 309 -18.44 -14.97 -3.14
N MET A 310 -18.49 -16.09 -3.86
CA MET A 310 -19.64 -17.02 -3.89
C MET A 310 -20.11 -17.38 -2.48
N ILE A 311 -19.16 -17.64 -1.58
CA ILE A 311 -19.41 -18.00 -0.19
C ILE A 311 -19.97 -16.82 0.58
N LEU A 312 -19.41 -15.62 0.36
CA LEU A 312 -19.76 -14.40 1.07
C LEU A 312 -21.13 -13.83 0.65
N ARG A 313 -21.45 -13.90 -0.64
CA ARG A 313 -22.70 -13.37 -1.24
C ARG A 313 -23.93 -14.17 -0.81
N ASN A 314 -23.79 -15.47 -0.56
CA ASN A 314 -24.86 -16.32 -0.07
C ASN A 314 -25.03 -16.14 1.44
N LYS A 315 -25.96 -15.26 1.85
CA LYS A 315 -26.24 -14.93 3.25
C LYS A 315 -26.44 -16.17 4.14
N THR A 316 -27.23 -17.14 3.69
CA THR A 316 -27.51 -18.36 4.47
C THR A 316 -26.23 -19.14 4.72
N LEU A 317 -25.41 -19.35 3.70
CA LEU A 317 -24.12 -20.04 3.82
C LEU A 317 -23.11 -19.23 4.65
N ALA A 318 -22.95 -17.94 4.34
CA ALA A 318 -22.01 -17.03 4.99
C ALA A 318 -22.23 -16.88 6.51
N THR A 319 -23.44 -17.18 6.98
CA THR A 319 -23.82 -17.14 8.40
C THR A 319 -23.94 -18.52 9.05
N SER A 320 -23.79 -19.62 8.30
CA SER A 320 -24.09 -20.97 8.81
C SER A 320 -22.97 -21.63 9.61
N GLY A 321 -21.86 -20.93 9.89
CA GLY A 321 -20.66 -21.47 10.57
C GLY A 321 -19.89 -22.55 9.79
N LYS A 322 -20.43 -23.04 8.66
CA LYS A 322 -19.88 -24.13 7.83
C LYS A 322 -18.80 -23.67 6.85
N ILE A 323 -18.58 -22.37 6.74
CA ILE A 323 -17.66 -21.75 5.77
C ILE A 323 -16.19 -21.85 6.17
N TYR A 324 -15.87 -22.43 7.33
CA TYR A 324 -14.50 -22.47 7.88
C TYR A 324 -13.45 -23.01 6.90
N ARG A 325 -13.80 -24.03 6.09
CA ARG A 325 -12.88 -24.65 5.13
C ARG A 325 -12.82 -23.95 3.78
N GLU A 326 -13.65 -22.92 3.57
CA GLU A 326 -13.72 -22.19 2.31
C GLU A 326 -12.69 -21.05 2.23
N PHE A 327 -12.15 -20.63 3.38
CA PHE A 327 -11.09 -19.64 3.47
C PHE A 327 -9.73 -20.31 3.30
N LYS A 328 -8.85 -19.66 2.52
CA LYS A 328 -7.52 -20.17 2.18
C LYS A 328 -6.45 -19.30 2.84
N ILE A 329 -5.46 -19.96 3.42
CA ILE A 329 -4.21 -19.33 3.83
C ILE A 329 -3.30 -19.27 2.60
N LEU A 330 -2.80 -18.09 2.24
CA LEU A 330 -1.83 -17.97 1.15
C LEU A 330 -0.40 -18.11 1.65
N GLY A 331 -0.08 -17.43 2.75
CA GLY A 331 1.25 -17.47 3.37
C GLY A 331 1.57 -16.19 4.14
N SER A 332 2.86 -15.94 4.39
CA SER A 332 3.34 -14.79 5.16
C SER A 332 4.17 -13.82 4.32
N ARG A 333 4.06 -12.54 4.65
CA ARG A 333 4.87 -11.45 4.09
C ARG A 333 6.29 -11.41 4.63
N GLY A 334 6.54 -12.06 5.77
CA GLY A 334 7.80 -12.06 6.50
C GLY A 334 7.77 -11.22 7.78
N PRO A 335 8.88 -11.18 8.53
CA PRO A 335 8.99 -10.42 9.78
C PRO A 335 8.73 -8.92 9.58
N ASN A 336 8.06 -8.28 10.54
CA ASN A 336 7.73 -6.85 10.56
C ASN A 336 6.94 -6.35 9.32
N ALA A 337 6.31 -7.27 8.58
CA ALA A 337 5.55 -6.95 7.37
C ALA A 337 4.04 -6.93 7.62
N GLN A 338 3.61 -6.35 8.76
CA GLN A 338 2.21 -5.97 9.00
C GLN A 338 1.71 -5.10 7.86
N ALA A 339 0.51 -5.38 7.37
CA ALA A 339 0.01 -4.78 6.15
C ALA A 339 -1.27 -3.98 6.40
N GLY A 340 -1.30 -2.75 5.87
CA GLY A 340 -2.45 -1.85 5.92
C GLY A 340 -3.40 -2.07 4.75
N ALA A 341 -3.85 -0.97 4.14
CA ALA A 341 -4.73 -1.04 2.98
C ALA A 341 -4.07 -1.81 1.81
N SER A 342 -4.91 -2.53 1.07
CA SER A 342 -4.50 -3.28 -0.12
C SER A 342 -5.45 -3.03 -1.28
N PHE A 343 -4.94 -3.22 -2.50
CA PHE A 343 -5.71 -3.09 -3.72
C PHE A 343 -5.15 -4.02 -4.78
N LEU A 344 -6.04 -4.75 -5.46
CA LEU A 344 -5.66 -5.63 -6.55
C LEU A 344 -5.92 -4.91 -7.86
N ASP A 345 -4.86 -4.63 -8.60
CA ASP A 345 -5.00 -4.23 -9.99
C ASP A 345 -5.60 -5.40 -10.78
N GLN A 346 -6.83 -5.21 -11.20
CA GLN A 346 -7.59 -6.19 -11.95
C GLN A 346 -7.01 -6.42 -13.36
N LEU A 347 -6.26 -5.48 -13.93
CA LEU A 347 -5.63 -5.64 -15.25
C LEU A 347 -4.43 -6.58 -15.19
N THR A 348 -3.45 -6.31 -14.33
CA THR A 348 -2.21 -7.09 -14.22
C THR A 348 -2.31 -8.29 -13.28
N GLY A 349 -3.32 -8.32 -12.40
CA GLY A 349 -3.43 -9.31 -11.33
C GLY A 349 -2.39 -9.11 -10.23
N VAL A 350 -1.86 -7.90 -10.07
CA VAL A 350 -0.90 -7.55 -9.02
C VAL A 350 -1.62 -6.94 -7.82
N LEU A 351 -1.48 -7.58 -6.66
CA LEU A 351 -1.95 -7.10 -5.38
C LEU A 351 -0.92 -6.15 -4.80
N PHE A 352 -1.29 -4.89 -4.58
CA PHE A 352 -0.49 -3.89 -3.86
C PHE A 352 -0.96 -3.76 -2.42
N TYR A 353 -0.03 -3.48 -1.51
CA TYR A 353 -0.36 -3.27 -0.10
C TYR A 353 0.68 -2.39 0.61
N ALA A 354 0.17 -1.57 1.53
CA ALA A 354 0.96 -0.73 2.41
C ALA A 354 1.61 -1.55 3.55
N LEU A 355 2.88 -1.31 3.86
CA LEU A 355 3.60 -1.88 5.00
C LEU A 355 4.13 -0.77 5.93
N PRO A 356 3.35 -0.37 6.96
CA PRO A 356 3.72 0.73 7.84
C PRO A 356 5.07 0.56 8.55
N ASN A 357 5.33 -0.62 9.13
CA ASN A 357 6.59 -0.91 9.85
C ASN A 357 7.84 -0.94 8.96
N LEU A 358 7.66 -0.99 7.64
CA LEU A 358 8.78 -0.99 6.68
C LEU A 358 8.84 0.30 5.86
N ASN A 359 8.01 1.30 6.19
CA ASN A 359 7.90 2.54 5.43
C ASN A 359 7.82 2.30 3.91
N ALA A 360 6.98 1.35 3.49
CA ALA A 360 7.01 0.83 2.14
C ALA A 360 5.64 0.45 1.58
N VAL A 361 5.56 0.43 0.25
CA VAL A 361 4.51 -0.26 -0.50
C VAL A 361 5.12 -1.48 -1.18
N ALA A 362 4.41 -2.59 -1.13
CA ALA A 362 4.78 -3.82 -1.79
C ALA A 362 3.76 -4.27 -2.80
N CYS A 363 4.16 -5.29 -3.55
CA CYS A 363 3.30 -6.00 -4.46
C CYS A 363 3.47 -7.51 -4.36
N TRP A 364 2.46 -8.25 -4.84
CA TRP A 364 2.53 -9.68 -5.11
C TRP A 364 1.65 -10.02 -6.32
N LYS A 365 2.12 -10.90 -7.20
CA LYS A 365 1.35 -11.31 -8.39
C LYS A 365 0.49 -12.53 -8.08
N THR A 366 -0.82 -12.39 -8.29
CA THR A 366 -1.81 -13.45 -7.99
C THR A 366 -1.64 -14.75 -8.78
N SER A 367 -0.94 -14.70 -9.92
CA SER A 367 -0.59 -15.91 -10.70
C SER A 367 0.51 -16.74 -10.05
N ASN A 368 1.25 -16.18 -9.08
CA ASN A 368 2.25 -16.92 -8.33
C ASN A 368 1.55 -17.76 -7.24
N ARG A 369 1.79 -19.06 -7.23
CA ARG A 369 1.17 -19.95 -6.22
C ARG A 369 1.80 -19.85 -4.84
N ALA A 370 3.03 -19.34 -4.76
CA ALA A 370 3.73 -19.13 -3.50
C ALA A 370 3.47 -17.72 -2.99
N TYR A 371 3.06 -17.61 -1.73
CA TYR A 371 3.02 -16.35 -0.98
C TYR A 371 4.11 -16.38 0.11
N THR A 372 5.30 -15.93 -0.28
CA THR A 372 6.52 -15.96 0.52
C THR A 372 7.26 -14.64 0.39
N ILE A 373 8.27 -14.40 1.21
CA ILE A 373 9.14 -13.21 1.11
C ILE A 373 9.71 -13.05 -0.31
N LYS A 374 10.14 -14.16 -0.95
CA LYS A 374 10.78 -14.15 -2.27
C LYS A 374 9.84 -13.89 -3.43
N SER A 375 8.53 -14.12 -3.24
CA SER A 375 7.53 -13.92 -4.29
C SER A 375 6.94 -12.50 -4.29
N GLN A 376 7.36 -11.65 -3.35
CA GLN A 376 6.87 -10.28 -3.21
C GLN A 376 7.90 -9.28 -3.75
N GLY A 377 7.42 -8.15 -4.25
CA GLY A 377 8.24 -7.03 -4.69
C GLY A 377 8.12 -5.84 -3.74
N ARG A 378 9.20 -5.09 -3.54
CA ARG A 378 9.16 -3.73 -2.96
C ARG A 378 8.97 -2.74 -4.10
N VAL A 379 7.82 -2.07 -4.12
CA VAL A 379 7.48 -1.06 -5.13
C VAL A 379 8.16 0.26 -4.82
N TYR A 380 8.13 0.65 -3.54
CA TYR A 380 8.71 1.89 -3.06
C TYR A 380 8.95 1.79 -1.56
N MET A 381 10.04 2.37 -1.07
CA MET A 381 10.38 2.41 0.36
C MET A 381 11.14 3.69 0.66
N SER A 382 10.64 4.48 1.61
CA SER A 382 11.29 5.73 2.01
C SER A 382 10.90 6.08 3.45
N PRO A 383 11.86 6.23 4.37
CA PRO A 383 11.58 6.64 5.75
C PRO A 383 11.10 8.10 5.86
N VAL A 384 11.16 8.87 4.76
CA VAL A 384 10.73 10.28 4.71
C VAL A 384 9.39 10.42 4.02
N GLU A 385 9.18 9.74 2.89
CA GLU A 385 7.97 9.88 2.07
C GLU A 385 6.88 8.86 2.43
N MET A 386 7.26 7.67 2.91
CA MET A 386 6.36 6.58 3.28
C MET A 386 6.34 6.33 4.79
N VAL A 387 6.27 7.38 5.60
CA VAL A 387 6.25 7.24 7.06
C VAL A 387 5.11 6.32 7.51
N PHE A 388 3.88 6.63 7.14
CA PHE A 388 2.73 5.76 7.36
C PHE A 388 1.89 5.67 6.08
N PRO A 389 2.16 4.70 5.17
CA PRO A 389 1.29 4.46 4.02
C PRO A 389 -0.08 3.99 4.51
N SER A 390 -1.09 4.84 4.37
CA SER A 390 -2.43 4.61 4.90
C SER A 390 -3.39 4.08 3.86
N ASP A 391 -3.21 4.38 2.57
CA ASP A 391 -4.07 3.84 1.50
C ASP A 391 -3.32 3.57 0.20
N VAL A 392 -3.84 2.61 -0.57
CA VAL A 392 -3.36 2.23 -1.90
C VAL A 392 -4.57 2.03 -2.82
N LYS A 393 -4.50 2.59 -4.03
CA LYS A 393 -5.53 2.47 -5.07
C LYS A 393 -4.89 2.37 -6.46
N VAL A 394 -5.59 1.73 -7.39
CA VAL A 394 -5.26 1.78 -8.81
C VAL A 394 -6.46 2.34 -9.55
N ASP A 395 -6.25 3.37 -10.35
CA ASP A 395 -7.32 4.05 -11.10
C ASP A 395 -7.60 3.39 -12.46
N ASP A 396 -8.58 3.94 -13.18
CA ASP A 396 -8.98 3.48 -14.52
C ASP A 396 -7.97 3.82 -15.64
N GLN A 397 -6.90 4.55 -15.31
CA GLN A 397 -5.80 4.92 -16.20
C GLN A 397 -4.51 4.14 -15.89
N ASP A 398 -4.64 3.02 -15.17
CA ASP A 398 -3.52 2.15 -14.75
C ASP A 398 -2.45 2.89 -13.93
N ARG A 399 -2.86 3.88 -13.12
CA ARG A 399 -1.96 4.57 -12.19
C ARG A 399 -2.17 4.04 -10.78
N LEU A 400 -1.06 3.68 -10.14
CA LEU A 400 -0.99 3.40 -8.71
C LEU A 400 -0.99 4.73 -7.96
N TRP A 401 -1.81 4.82 -6.92
CA TRP A 401 -1.89 5.95 -6.01
C TRP A 401 -1.67 5.47 -4.58
N VAL A 402 -0.81 6.17 -3.84
CA VAL A 402 -0.48 5.85 -2.45
C VAL A 402 -0.61 7.10 -1.61
N LEU A 403 -1.41 7.03 -0.55
CA LEU A 403 -1.46 8.05 0.48
C LEU A 403 -0.52 7.65 1.62
N SER A 404 0.36 8.58 2.00
CA SER A 404 1.24 8.45 3.15
C SER A 404 1.01 9.63 4.09
N ASN A 405 0.85 9.35 5.37
CA ASN A 405 0.68 10.34 6.43
C ASN A 405 1.64 10.04 7.60
N ARG A 406 1.44 10.73 8.72
CA ARG A 406 2.18 10.53 9.97
C ARG A 406 1.24 10.14 11.10
N LEU A 407 0.48 9.06 10.88
CA LEU A 407 -0.59 8.64 11.80
C LEU A 407 -0.09 8.44 13.23
N GLN A 408 1.07 7.80 13.41
CA GLN A 408 1.64 7.56 14.73
C GLN A 408 1.99 8.86 15.46
N ASP A 409 2.54 9.85 14.77
CA ASP A 409 2.85 11.17 15.34
C ASP A 409 1.54 11.89 15.71
N PHE A 410 0.50 11.74 14.89
CA PHE A 410 -0.82 12.33 15.14
C PHE A 410 -1.57 11.70 16.33
N ILE A 411 -1.42 10.39 16.56
CA ILE A 411 -2.06 9.70 17.69
C ILE A 411 -1.30 9.96 18.99
N TYR A 412 0.01 9.76 18.97
CA TYR A 412 0.85 9.71 20.18
C TYR A 412 1.62 10.99 20.45
N GLY A 413 1.41 12.03 19.64
CA GLY A 413 2.03 13.34 19.80
C GLY A 413 1.32 14.42 18.97
N GLU A 414 2.11 15.23 18.27
CA GLU A 414 1.64 16.32 17.44
C GLU A 414 2.36 16.33 16.09
N LEU A 415 1.66 16.77 15.05
CA LEU A 415 2.25 17.02 13.74
C LEU A 415 3.02 18.34 13.77
N LEU A 416 4.16 18.38 13.09
CA LEU A 416 4.97 19.59 13.00
C LEU A 416 4.50 20.44 11.81
N PRO A 417 3.96 21.66 12.03
CA PRO A 417 3.43 22.49 10.93
C PRO A 417 4.54 23.03 10.01
N THR A 418 5.81 22.95 10.43
CA THR A 418 6.97 23.39 9.65
C THR A 418 7.45 22.34 8.65
N SER A 419 7.09 21.07 8.84
CA SER A 419 7.51 19.93 8.00
C SER A 419 6.34 19.38 7.18
N VAL A 420 6.67 18.63 6.13
CA VAL A 420 5.67 17.92 5.33
C VAL A 420 5.17 16.71 6.10
N ASN A 421 3.86 16.68 6.35
CA ASN A 421 3.19 15.65 7.13
C ASN A 421 2.46 14.62 6.27
N PHE A 422 1.98 15.04 5.10
CA PHE A 422 1.14 14.20 4.24
C PHE A 422 1.63 14.23 2.80
N ARG A 423 1.59 13.08 2.12
CA ARG A 423 1.94 12.94 0.70
C ARG A 423 0.98 12.01 -0.02
N ILE A 424 0.68 12.34 -1.27
CA ILE A 424 0.10 11.42 -2.23
C ILE A 424 1.14 11.18 -3.32
N LEU A 425 1.49 9.91 -3.53
CA LEU A 425 2.44 9.49 -4.55
C LEU A 425 1.72 8.73 -5.66
N THR A 426 2.29 8.77 -6.87
CA THR A 426 1.75 8.05 -8.02
C THR A 426 2.83 7.55 -8.98
N ALA A 427 2.47 6.54 -9.76
CA ALA A 427 3.17 6.10 -10.97
C ALA A 427 2.23 5.25 -11.83
N HIS A 428 2.59 5.01 -13.09
CA HIS A 428 1.94 3.95 -13.84
C HIS A 428 2.26 2.58 -13.21
N VAL A 429 1.28 1.69 -13.17
CA VAL A 429 1.40 0.35 -12.56
C VAL A 429 2.57 -0.43 -13.14
N LYS A 430 2.78 -0.36 -14.45
CA LYS A 430 3.89 -1.06 -15.13
C LYS A 430 5.26 -0.59 -14.64
N ASP A 431 5.42 0.72 -14.46
CA ASP A 431 6.66 1.30 -13.97
C ASP A 431 6.85 0.96 -12.50
N ALA A 432 5.79 1.06 -11.69
CA ALA A 432 5.80 0.71 -10.27
C ALA A 432 6.28 -0.74 -10.00
N ILE A 433 5.92 -1.70 -10.86
CA ILE A 433 6.29 -3.11 -10.68
C ILE A 433 7.53 -3.55 -11.46
N GLU A 434 8.07 -2.70 -12.33
CA GLU A 434 9.24 -3.03 -13.15
C GLU A 434 10.41 -3.48 -12.27
N ASN A 435 11.17 -4.50 -12.70
CA ASN A 435 12.31 -5.05 -11.97
C ASN A 435 11.99 -5.69 -10.60
N THR A 436 10.74 -5.73 -10.17
CA THR A 436 10.31 -6.41 -8.94
C THR A 436 9.93 -7.88 -9.20
N ALA A 437 9.60 -8.64 -8.15
CA ALA A 437 9.04 -9.99 -8.28
C ALA A 437 7.61 -9.98 -8.89
N CYS A 438 6.98 -8.82 -8.99
CA CYS A 438 5.63 -8.64 -9.53
C CYS A 438 5.63 -8.24 -11.00
N ASP A 439 6.81 -8.00 -11.58
CA ASP A 439 6.96 -7.60 -12.98
C ASP A 439 6.23 -8.58 -13.90
N ILE A 440 5.45 -8.03 -14.83
CA ILE A 440 4.70 -8.81 -15.81
C ILE A 440 5.57 -9.22 -17.00
N LYS A 441 6.73 -8.57 -17.21
CA LYS A 441 7.72 -8.99 -18.20
C LYS A 441 8.27 -10.35 -17.79
N THR A 442 8.12 -11.36 -18.66
CA THR A 442 8.81 -12.63 -18.47
C THR A 442 10.31 -12.35 -18.55
N LYS A 443 11.02 -12.35 -17.41
CA LYS A 443 12.48 -12.37 -17.44
C LYS A 443 12.87 -13.65 -18.21
N PRO A 444 13.55 -13.56 -19.36
CA PRO A 444 14.06 -14.76 -20.01
C PRO A 444 14.90 -15.51 -18.98
N LEU A 445 14.78 -16.83 -18.96
CA LEU A 445 15.56 -17.69 -18.07
C LEU A 445 17.02 -17.20 -18.09
N PRO A 446 17.72 -17.12 -16.93
CA PRO A 446 19.09 -16.66 -16.91
C PRO A 446 19.91 -17.41 -17.97
N GLU A 447 20.76 -16.70 -18.70
CA GLU A 447 21.75 -17.21 -19.69
C GLU A 447 22.64 -18.35 -19.16
N ILE A 448 22.48 -18.77 -17.90
CA ILE A 448 23.13 -19.93 -17.29
C ILE A 448 22.81 -21.23 -18.06
N ILE A 449 21.62 -21.38 -18.65
CA ILE A 449 21.34 -22.57 -19.50
C ILE A 449 22.10 -22.51 -20.82
N ASN A 450 22.23 -21.33 -21.43
CA ASN A 450 23.02 -21.15 -22.65
C ASN A 450 24.52 -21.38 -22.37
N LYS A 451 25.03 -20.85 -21.25
CA LYS A 451 26.40 -21.09 -20.79
C LYS A 451 26.67 -22.55 -20.41
N LEU A 452 25.70 -23.26 -19.81
CA LEU A 452 25.82 -24.70 -19.56
C LEU A 452 25.83 -25.51 -20.85
N GLY A 453 25.03 -25.10 -21.85
CA GLY A 453 25.07 -25.67 -23.20
C GLY A 453 26.42 -25.48 -23.87
N ASP A 454 27.01 -24.28 -23.77
CA ASP A 454 28.32 -23.97 -24.33
C ASP A 454 29.46 -24.74 -23.62
N ILE A 455 29.35 -24.96 -22.30
CA ILE A 455 30.30 -25.76 -21.52
C ILE A 455 30.17 -27.26 -21.83
N LEU A 456 28.96 -27.78 -22.03
CA LEU A 456 28.72 -29.19 -22.39
C LEU A 456 29.16 -29.50 -23.84
N ASN A 457 29.03 -28.53 -24.75
CA ASN A 457 29.44 -28.65 -26.14
C ASN A 457 30.96 -28.54 -26.33
N THR A 458 31.67 -27.80 -25.45
CA THR A 458 33.14 -27.74 -25.47
C THR A 458 33.81 -29.01 -24.96
N VAL A 459 33.10 -29.85 -24.20
CA VAL A 459 33.62 -31.12 -23.68
C VAL A 459 33.45 -32.29 -24.66
N THR A 460 32.64 -32.13 -25.72
CA THR A 460 32.24 -33.27 -26.59
C THR A 460 32.74 -33.25 -28.04
N SER A 461 33.62 -32.32 -28.43
CA SER A 461 34.15 -32.29 -29.82
C SER A 461 35.67 -32.49 -29.90
N PRO A 462 36.17 -33.57 -30.54
CA PRO A 462 37.60 -33.80 -30.76
C PRO A 462 38.13 -33.06 -32.01
N THR A 463 39.26 -32.39 -31.83
CA THR A 463 40.33 -32.05 -32.82
C THR A 463 39.94 -31.66 -34.25
N GLY A 464 40.34 -30.44 -34.69
CA GLY A 464 40.72 -30.24 -36.08
C GLY A 464 40.67 -28.82 -36.68
N LYS A 465 41.86 -28.24 -36.84
CA LYS A 465 42.31 -27.33 -37.93
C LYS A 465 41.97 -25.83 -37.90
N THR A 466 43.06 -25.10 -38.11
CA THR A 466 43.31 -23.67 -38.35
C THR A 466 42.68 -23.12 -39.63
N ALA A 467 42.17 -21.88 -39.58
CA ALA A 467 42.59 -20.73 -40.42
C ALA A 467 41.64 -19.51 -40.30
N GLY A 468 42.21 -18.32 -40.09
CA GLY A 468 42.02 -17.14 -40.95
C GLY A 468 40.82 -16.19 -40.76
N ASN A 469 41.15 -15.00 -40.22
CA ASN A 469 40.61 -13.64 -40.50
C ASN A 469 39.26 -13.13 -39.95
N SER A 470 39.41 -12.26 -38.95
CA SER A 470 38.94 -10.86 -38.83
C SER A 470 37.50 -10.46 -39.24
N GLN A 471 36.71 -10.01 -38.27
CA GLN A 471 36.28 -8.60 -38.10
C GLN A 471 35.54 -8.43 -36.76
N GLY A 472 35.67 -7.24 -36.15
CA GLY A 472 35.51 -7.00 -34.72
C GLY A 472 34.10 -6.81 -34.19
N PHE A 473 33.96 -7.07 -32.88
CA PHE A 473 32.89 -6.59 -32.01
C PHE A 473 33.49 -6.14 -30.68
N VAL A 474 33.08 -4.95 -30.23
CA VAL A 474 33.50 -4.27 -29.01
C VAL A 474 32.84 -4.94 -27.80
N PHE A 475 33.64 -5.43 -26.86
CA PHE A 475 33.18 -5.92 -25.54
C PHE A 475 33.35 -4.85 -24.47
N ASN A 476 32.30 -4.63 -23.70
CA ASN A 476 32.29 -3.81 -22.48
C ASN A 476 32.82 -4.69 -21.33
N THR A 477 33.97 -4.33 -20.75
CA THR A 477 34.69 -5.14 -19.75
C THR A 477 34.36 -4.73 -18.32
N ASN A 478 33.78 -5.64 -17.55
CA ASN A 478 33.71 -5.57 -16.08
C ASN A 478 35.10 -5.91 -15.49
N TRP A 479 35.91 -4.89 -15.19
CA TRP A 479 37.25 -5.05 -14.61
C TRP A 479 37.29 -5.51 -13.15
N SER A 480 36.15 -5.53 -12.45
CA SER A 480 36.08 -5.79 -11.00
C SER A 480 36.23 -7.28 -10.62
N LEU A 481 35.98 -8.20 -11.55
CA LEU A 481 36.03 -9.64 -11.29
C LEU A 481 37.42 -10.27 -11.52
N ILE A 482 38.26 -9.65 -12.36
CA ILE A 482 39.60 -10.17 -12.68
C ILE A 482 40.58 -9.91 -11.52
N VAL A 483 40.42 -8.78 -10.81
CA VAL A 483 41.28 -8.42 -9.68
C VAL A 483 41.04 -9.32 -8.46
N ALA A 484 39.80 -9.76 -8.23
CA ALA A 484 39.47 -10.68 -7.13
C ALA A 484 40.06 -12.09 -7.32
N VAL A 485 40.09 -12.58 -8.57
CA VAL A 485 40.67 -13.90 -8.91
C VAL A 485 42.20 -13.87 -8.85
N TYR A 486 42.83 -12.78 -9.28
CA TYR A 486 44.29 -12.62 -9.15
C TYR A 486 44.77 -12.52 -7.70
N SER A 487 43.97 -11.92 -6.82
CA SER A 487 44.32 -11.76 -5.39
C SER A 487 44.30 -13.11 -4.63
N LEU A 488 43.43 -14.04 -5.03
CA LEU A 488 43.34 -15.38 -4.43
C LEU A 488 44.46 -16.32 -4.90
N LEU A 489 45.03 -16.12 -6.09
CA LEU A 489 46.11 -16.92 -6.64
C LEU A 489 47.49 -16.56 -6.08
N VAL A 490 47.69 -15.32 -5.62
CA VAL A 490 48.98 -14.87 -5.05
C VAL A 490 49.19 -15.36 -3.60
N CYS A 491 48.14 -15.79 -2.89
CA CYS A 491 48.27 -16.35 -1.55
C CYS A 491 48.53 -17.87 -1.51
N PHE A 492 48.50 -18.56 -2.65
CA PHE A 492 48.80 -20.00 -2.75
C PHE A 492 49.83 -20.27 -3.86
N SER A 493 51.06 -19.79 -3.69
CA SER A 493 52.21 -20.31 -4.43
C SER A 493 53.34 -20.64 -3.45
N PRO A 494 53.81 -21.90 -3.39
CA PRO A 494 54.94 -22.27 -2.55
C PRO A 494 56.25 -22.01 -3.29
N THR A 495 57.03 -21.04 -2.83
CA THR A 495 58.50 -21.03 -2.87
C THR A 495 59.03 -20.16 -1.76
#